data_AF-A0A0K8T9U9-F1
#
_entry.id   AF-A0A0K8T9U9-F1
#
_cell.length_a   1.000
_cell.length_b   1.000
_cell.length_c   1.000
_cell.angle_alpha   90.00
_cell.angle_beta   90.00
_cell.angle_gamma   90.00
#
_symmetry.space_group_name_H-M   'P 1'
#
loop_
_entity.id
_entity.type
_entity.pdbx_description
1 polymer ?
#
loop_
_entity_poly.entity_id
_entity_poly.type
_entity_poly.pdbx_seq_one_letter_code
_entity_poly.pdbx_strand_id
1 'polypeptide(L)'
;IGMSVGWILFKTDCKIRMTKMTVAIGWVLSSSTLLFLIYGLYNSKLSPITAAAFSSLSHTAWALGLAWIVIACSVGYGGYVTKILSSSFLYPFSRVTYCAYLIHPVVIRSFTMTQESPVHLGVELVTLTWIGHLVVSYALSFVISILFEAPAVSLLRIVSPTKRRSKSTAT
;
A
#
# COMPACT_ATOMS: atom_id res chain seq x y z
N ILE A 1 -0.23 11.88 -8.92
CA ILE A 1 -0.98 10.71 -9.44
C ILE A 1 -2.16 10.37 -8.54
N GLY A 2 -1.95 9.93 -7.28
CA GLY A 2 -3.04 9.55 -6.37
C GLY A 2 -4.10 10.64 -6.14
N MET A 3 -3.70 11.88 -5.84
CA MET A 3 -4.65 12.99 -5.65
C MET A 3 -5.46 13.28 -6.93
N SER A 4 -4.81 13.26 -8.09
CA SER A 4 -5.46 13.47 -9.39
C SER A 4 -6.52 12.40 -9.66
N VAL A 5 -6.18 11.13 -9.39
CA VAL A 5 -7.09 9.98 -9.55
C VAL A 5 -8.27 10.10 -8.59
N GLY A 6 -8.03 10.43 -7.32
CA GLY A 6 -9.08 10.63 -6.34
C GLY A 6 -10.04 11.77 -6.71
N TRP A 7 -9.51 12.89 -7.23
CA TRP A 7 -10.33 14.00 -7.69
C TRP A 7 -11.19 13.63 -8.91
N ILE A 8 -10.63 12.92 -9.89
CA ILE A 8 -11.38 12.42 -11.05
C ILE A 8 -12.50 11.47 -10.59
N LEU A 9 -12.18 10.57 -9.67
CA LEU A 9 -13.15 9.59 -9.16
C LEU A 9 -14.29 10.27 -8.40
N PHE A 10 -13.98 11.28 -7.59
CA PHE A 10 -14.96 12.10 -6.89
C PHE A 10 -15.87 12.86 -7.85
N LYS A 11 -15.29 13.49 -8.88
CA LYS A 11 -16.06 14.25 -9.88
C LYS A 11 -16.95 13.36 -10.75
N THR A 12 -16.60 12.08 -10.91
CA THR A 12 -17.29 11.15 -11.81
C THR A 12 -18.25 10.22 -11.07
N ASP A 13 -18.50 10.42 -9.77
CA ASP A 13 -19.39 9.61 -8.92
C ASP A 13 -19.12 8.09 -9.03
N CYS A 14 -17.88 7.69 -9.33
CA CYS A 14 -17.51 6.30 -9.64
C CYS A 14 -18.34 5.64 -10.78
N LYS A 15 -19.02 6.42 -11.63
CA LYS A 15 -19.93 5.94 -12.70
C LYS A 15 -19.31 6.02 -14.10
N ILE A 16 -18.09 5.53 -14.26
CA ILE A 16 -17.44 5.48 -15.58
C ILE A 16 -17.93 4.23 -16.32
N ARG A 17 -18.71 4.37 -17.40
CA ARG A 17 -19.04 3.23 -18.27
C ARG A 17 -17.85 2.93 -19.17
N MET A 18 -17.14 1.84 -18.89
CA MET A 18 -16.03 1.35 -19.72
C MET A 18 -16.44 0.08 -20.46
N THR A 19 -15.90 -0.10 -21.67
CA THR A 19 -16.02 -1.36 -22.41
C THR A 19 -15.15 -2.43 -21.74
N LYS A 20 -15.58 -3.69 -21.81
CA LYS A 20 -14.85 -4.83 -21.23
C LYS A 20 -13.42 -4.96 -21.77
N MET A 21 -13.20 -4.56 -23.03
CA MET A 21 -11.89 -4.58 -23.67
C MET A 21 -10.93 -3.57 -23.03
N THR A 22 -11.36 -2.32 -22.79
CA THR A 22 -10.51 -1.32 -22.12
C THR A 22 -10.14 -1.73 -20.71
N VAL A 23 -11.08 -2.36 -19.99
CA VAL A 23 -10.83 -2.90 -18.65
C VAL A 23 -9.75 -4.00 -18.70
N ALA A 24 -9.88 -4.95 -19.63
CA ALA A 24 -8.91 -6.04 -19.79
C ALA A 24 -7.51 -5.52 -20.15
N ILE A 25 -7.42 -4.59 -21.10
CA ILE A 25 -6.15 -3.96 -21.50
C ILE A 25 -5.50 -3.26 -20.32
N GLY A 26 -6.26 -2.48 -19.54
CA GLY A 26 -5.70 -1.79 -18.38
C GLY A 26 -5.20 -2.75 -17.29
N TRP A 27 -5.90 -3.87 -17.06
CA TRP A 27 -5.42 -4.91 -16.14
C TRP A 27 -4.14 -5.58 -16.61
N VAL A 28 -4.04 -5.94 -17.89
CA VAL A 28 -2.83 -6.52 -18.47
C VAL A 28 -1.68 -5.51 -18.41
N LEU A 29 -1.92 -4.26 -18.78
CA LEU A 29 -0.91 -3.21 -18.79
C LEU A 29 -0.40 -2.89 -17.39
N SER A 30 -1.29 -2.73 -16.41
CA SER A 30 -0.91 -2.49 -15.01
C SER A 30 -0.14 -3.66 -14.42
N SER A 31 -0.60 -4.90 -14.63
CA SER A 31 0.07 -6.10 -14.12
C SER A 31 1.44 -6.30 -14.76
N SER A 32 1.53 -6.11 -16.09
CA SER A 32 2.80 -6.19 -16.84
C SER A 32 3.79 -5.13 -16.35
N THR A 33 3.32 -3.90 -16.14
CA THR A 33 4.17 -2.80 -15.64
C THR A 33 4.69 -3.09 -14.24
N LEU A 34 3.84 -3.57 -13.32
CA LEU A 34 4.26 -3.95 -11.96
C LEU A 34 5.24 -5.13 -11.97
N LEU A 35 4.99 -6.16 -12.78
CA LEU A 35 5.89 -7.31 -12.92
C LEU A 35 7.24 -6.90 -13.52
N PHE A 36 7.23 -6.05 -14.54
CA PHE A 36 8.45 -5.51 -15.14
C PHE A 36 9.25 -4.67 -14.14
N LEU A 37 8.58 -3.90 -13.27
CA LEU A 37 9.26 -3.14 -12.22
C LEU A 37 9.94 -4.02 -11.18
N ILE A 38 9.33 -5.16 -10.82
CA ILE A 38 9.87 -6.10 -9.82
C ILE A 38 11.01 -6.95 -10.40
N TYR A 39 10.78 -7.54 -11.58
CA TYR A 39 11.70 -8.53 -12.17
C TYR A 39 12.62 -7.96 -13.26
N GLY A 40 12.30 -6.80 -13.83
CA GLY A 40 13.01 -6.24 -14.99
C GLY A 40 14.46 -5.84 -14.71
N LEU A 41 14.82 -5.60 -13.44
CA LEU A 41 16.20 -5.32 -13.04
C LEU A 41 16.96 -6.55 -12.53
N TYR A 42 16.32 -7.73 -12.49
CA TYR A 42 16.96 -8.94 -12.01
C TYR A 42 18.06 -9.39 -13.01
N ASN A 43 19.31 -9.46 -12.54
CA ASN A 43 20.51 -9.88 -13.32
C ASN A 43 20.94 -9.01 -14.51
N SER A 44 20.34 -7.84 -14.74
CA SER A 44 20.71 -6.99 -15.87
C SER A 44 21.80 -5.98 -15.49
N LYS A 45 22.95 -6.01 -16.20
CA LYS A 45 23.99 -4.97 -16.09
C LYS A 45 23.53 -3.72 -16.82
N LEU A 46 22.75 -2.88 -16.16
CA LEU A 46 22.30 -1.61 -16.74
C LEU A 46 23.45 -0.61 -16.80
N SER A 47 23.52 0.14 -17.91
CA SER A 47 24.33 1.35 -18.01
C SER A 47 23.89 2.36 -16.92
N PRO A 48 24.80 3.17 -16.35
CA PRO A 48 24.46 4.14 -15.31
C PRO A 48 23.28 5.06 -15.69
N ILE A 49 23.19 5.42 -16.97
CA ILE A 49 22.13 6.27 -17.52
C ILE A 49 20.78 5.56 -17.46
N THR A 50 20.72 4.28 -17.85
CA THR A 50 19.48 3.52 -17.83
C THR A 50 19.07 3.16 -16.40
N ALA A 51 20.02 2.94 -15.49
CA ALA A 51 19.74 2.75 -14.07
C ALA A 51 19.16 4.01 -13.41
N ALA A 52 19.72 5.19 -13.68
CA ALA A 52 19.20 6.45 -13.17
C ALA A 52 17.80 6.78 -13.71
N ALA A 53 17.59 6.53 -15.02
CA ALA A 53 16.28 6.67 -15.65
C ALA A 53 15.26 5.70 -15.04
N PHE A 54 15.63 4.42 -14.87
CA PHE A 54 14.76 3.42 -14.25
C PHE A 54 14.41 3.79 -12.81
N SER A 55 15.38 4.20 -11.98
CA SER A 55 15.12 4.62 -10.61
C SER A 55 14.07 5.75 -10.54
N SER A 56 14.20 6.76 -11.40
CA SER A 56 13.27 7.90 -11.43
C SER A 56 11.88 7.54 -11.97
N LEU A 57 11.81 6.74 -13.03
CA LEU A 57 10.53 6.34 -13.64
C LEU A 57 9.82 5.21 -12.89
N SER A 58 10.55 4.43 -12.10
CA SER A 58 9.98 3.27 -11.41
C SER A 58 8.87 3.68 -10.44
N HIS A 59 9.08 4.74 -9.66
CA HIS A 59 8.11 5.27 -8.71
C HIS A 59 6.85 5.80 -9.40
N THR A 60 7.00 6.48 -10.55
CA THR A 60 5.86 7.02 -11.29
C THR A 60 5.07 5.90 -11.98
N ALA A 61 5.77 4.96 -12.62
CA ALA A 61 5.15 3.78 -13.25
C ALA A 61 4.42 2.90 -12.23
N TRP A 62 5.01 2.68 -11.04
CA TRP A 62 4.35 1.96 -9.95
C TRP A 62 3.07 2.66 -9.50
N ALA A 63 3.13 3.98 -9.29
CA ALA A 63 1.97 4.77 -8.93
C ALA A 63 0.88 4.77 -10.00
N LEU A 64 1.23 4.73 -11.30
CA LEU A 64 0.28 4.58 -12.40
C LEU A 64 -0.38 3.19 -12.42
N GLY A 65 0.39 2.12 -12.19
CA GLY A 65 -0.14 0.77 -12.07
C GLY A 65 -1.15 0.66 -10.92
N LEU A 66 -0.80 1.18 -9.75
CA LEU A 66 -1.70 1.23 -8.59
C LEU A 66 -2.93 2.13 -8.84
N ALA A 67 -2.75 3.26 -9.51
CA ALA A 67 -3.84 4.17 -9.86
C ALA A 67 -4.91 3.48 -10.69
N TRP A 68 -4.51 2.69 -11.69
CA TRP A 68 -5.44 1.91 -12.49
C TRP A 68 -6.21 0.90 -11.64
N ILE A 69 -5.53 0.16 -10.77
CA ILE A 69 -6.16 -0.82 -9.86
C ILE A 69 -7.22 -0.15 -8.98
N VAL A 70 -6.91 1.02 -8.41
CA VAL A 70 -7.84 1.79 -7.57
C VAL A 70 -9.06 2.25 -8.37
N ILE A 71 -8.87 2.77 -9.58
CA ILE A 71 -9.99 3.17 -10.46
C ILE A 71 -10.87 1.97 -10.79
N ALA A 72 -10.27 0.87 -11.24
CA ALA A 72 -11.00 -0.35 -11.60
C ALA A 72 -11.80 -0.90 -10.41
N CYS A 73 -11.22 -0.91 -9.21
CA CYS A 73 -11.91 -1.35 -8.00
C CYS A 73 -13.04 -0.40 -7.59
N SER A 74 -12.86 0.91 -7.75
CA SER A 74 -13.84 1.92 -7.31
C SER A 74 -15.05 2.03 -8.24
N VAL A 75 -14.85 1.81 -9.55
CA VAL A 75 -15.92 1.84 -10.56
C VAL A 75 -16.69 0.50 -10.61
N GLY A 76 -16.24 -0.53 -9.88
CA GLY A 76 -16.89 -1.84 -9.82
C GLY A 76 -16.43 -2.84 -10.89
N TYR A 77 -15.40 -2.51 -11.67
CA TYR A 77 -14.76 -3.39 -12.65
C TYR A 77 -13.63 -4.25 -12.05
N GLY A 78 -13.41 -4.21 -10.73
CA GLY A 78 -12.34 -4.95 -10.06
C GLY A 78 -12.67 -6.41 -9.73
N GLY A 79 -13.92 -6.86 -9.89
CA GLY A 79 -14.30 -8.27 -9.79
C GLY A 79 -13.80 -8.96 -8.52
N TYR A 80 -12.89 -9.93 -8.68
CA TYR A 80 -12.29 -10.68 -7.56
C TYR A 80 -11.36 -9.84 -6.71
N VAL A 81 -10.60 -8.92 -7.32
CA VAL A 81 -9.66 -8.04 -6.61
C VAL A 81 -10.39 -7.15 -5.61
N THR A 82 -11.53 -6.58 -6.02
CA THR A 82 -12.38 -5.79 -5.10
C THR A 82 -12.89 -6.62 -3.92
N LYS A 83 -13.22 -7.90 -4.12
CA LYS A 83 -13.65 -8.78 -3.02
C LYS A 83 -12.52 -9.06 -2.03
N ILE A 84 -11.31 -9.29 -2.52
CA ILE A 84 -10.13 -9.44 -1.66
C ILE A 84 -9.91 -8.16 -0.87
N LEU A 85 -9.86 -7.00 -1.54
CA LEU A 85 -9.58 -5.71 -0.91
C LEU A 85 -10.66 -5.28 0.10
N SER A 86 -11.91 -5.69 -0.12
CA SER A 86 -13.04 -5.41 0.79
C SER A 86 -13.19 -6.45 1.91
N SER A 87 -12.33 -7.48 1.95
CA SER A 87 -12.40 -8.51 2.98
C SER A 87 -12.15 -7.92 4.38
N SER A 88 -12.98 -8.29 5.35
CA SER A 88 -12.85 -7.86 6.75
C SER A 88 -11.50 -8.23 7.37
N PHE A 89 -10.80 -9.23 6.81
CA PHE A 89 -9.45 -9.61 7.24
C PHE A 89 -8.40 -8.53 6.95
N LEU A 90 -8.55 -7.76 5.87
CA LEU A 90 -7.60 -6.71 5.53
C LEU A 90 -7.74 -5.48 6.41
N TYR A 91 -8.88 -5.30 7.06
CA TYR A 91 -9.13 -4.13 7.90
C TYR A 91 -8.14 -3.99 9.08
N PRO A 92 -7.94 -5.00 9.94
CA PRO A 92 -6.90 -4.96 10.97
C PRO A 92 -5.49 -4.96 10.37
N PHE A 93 -5.28 -5.66 9.25
CA PHE A 93 -3.98 -5.74 8.59
C PHE A 93 -3.49 -4.38 8.05
N SER A 94 -4.39 -3.57 7.48
CA SER A 94 -4.08 -2.21 7.03
C SER A 94 -3.68 -1.29 8.17
N ARG A 95 -4.28 -1.47 9.37
CA ARG A 95 -3.95 -0.69 10.57
C ARG A 95 -2.56 -1.01 11.10
N VAL A 96 -2.24 -2.30 11.24
CA VAL A 96 -0.89 -2.74 11.64
C VAL A 96 0.15 -2.30 10.61
N THR A 97 -0.15 -2.40 9.32
CA THR A 97 0.76 -1.91 8.26
C THR A 97 0.96 -0.40 8.35
N TYR A 98 -0.07 0.38 8.70
CA TYR A 98 0.05 1.83 8.91
C TYR A 98 0.96 2.16 10.11
N CYS A 99 0.75 1.51 11.26
CA CYS A 99 1.64 1.67 12.41
C CYS A 99 3.08 1.26 12.08
N ALA A 100 3.26 0.19 11.29
CA ALA A 100 4.57 -0.30 10.89
C ALA A 100 5.27 0.72 9.99
N TYR A 101 4.55 1.31 9.05
CA TYR A 101 5.05 2.36 8.18
C TYR A 101 5.61 3.57 8.96
N LEU A 102 4.97 3.95 10.07
CA LEU A 102 5.43 5.05 10.92
C LEU A 102 6.66 4.68 11.77
N ILE A 103 6.70 3.47 12.30
CA ILE A 103 7.78 2.99 13.20
C ILE A 103 9.04 2.61 12.42
N HIS A 104 8.87 2.04 11.23
CA HIS A 104 9.96 1.54 10.41
C HIS A 104 11.11 2.55 10.18
N PRO A 105 10.87 3.81 9.75
CA PRO A 105 11.94 4.80 9.60
C PRO A 105 12.58 5.20 10.93
N VAL A 106 11.84 5.15 12.04
CA VAL A 106 12.39 5.42 13.39
C VAL A 106 13.37 4.31 13.77
N VAL A 107 12.97 3.04 13.59
CA VAL A 107 13.83 1.88 13.86
C VAL A 107 15.10 1.92 13.01
N ILE A 108 14.97 2.18 11.71
CA ILE A 108 16.12 2.29 10.80
C ILE A 108 17.05 3.42 11.27
N ARG A 109 16.51 4.61 11.58
CA ARG A 109 17.33 5.75 12.04
C ARG A 109 18.05 5.43 13.34
N SER A 110 17.37 4.85 14.33
CA SER A 110 17.99 4.46 15.60
C SER A 110 19.12 3.46 15.39
N PHE A 111 18.93 2.49 14.49
CA PHE A 111 19.96 1.52 14.16
C PHE A 111 21.16 2.18 13.48
N THR A 112 20.94 3.05 12.48
CA THR A 112 22.02 3.77 11.78
C THR A 112 22.83 4.67 12.72
N MET A 113 22.18 5.34 13.69
CA MET A 113 22.88 6.19 14.66
C MET A 113 23.77 5.42 15.63
N THR A 114 23.49 4.13 15.85
CA THR A 114 24.25 3.26 16.75
C THR A 114 25.39 2.54 16.00
N GLN A 115 25.43 2.60 14.67
CA GLN A 115 26.50 1.98 13.89
C GLN A 115 27.74 2.89 13.83
N GLU A 116 28.81 2.46 14.49
CA GLU A 116 30.10 3.17 14.50
C GLU A 116 31.12 2.63 13.47
N SER A 117 30.78 1.55 12.75
CA SER A 117 31.70 0.87 11.81
C SER A 117 31.10 0.67 10.42
N PRO A 118 31.88 0.82 9.33
CA PRO A 118 31.41 0.56 7.98
C PRO A 118 31.20 -0.94 7.77
N VAL A 119 29.93 -1.36 7.73
CA VAL A 119 29.56 -2.73 7.39
C VAL A 119 29.86 -3.02 5.92
N HIS A 120 30.59 -4.10 5.67
CA HIS A 120 30.80 -4.59 4.31
C HIS A 120 29.45 -5.02 3.73
N LEU A 121 29.01 -4.36 2.65
CA LEU A 121 27.71 -4.57 2.00
C LEU A 121 27.69 -5.88 1.20
N GLY A 122 27.91 -7.01 1.88
CA GLY A 122 27.65 -8.33 1.33
C GLY A 122 26.14 -8.53 1.17
N VAL A 123 25.73 -9.15 0.07
CA VAL A 123 24.32 -9.44 -0.23
C VAL A 123 23.64 -10.18 0.92
N GLU A 124 24.35 -11.10 1.57
CA GLU A 124 23.85 -11.89 2.71
C GLU A 124 23.57 -11.02 3.94
N LEU A 125 24.52 -10.16 4.34
CA LEU A 125 24.37 -9.28 5.50
C LEU A 125 23.26 -8.23 5.27
N VAL A 126 23.18 -7.67 4.06
CA VAL A 126 22.13 -6.72 3.69
C VAL A 126 20.75 -7.38 3.78
N THR A 127 20.62 -8.62 3.30
CA THR A 127 19.37 -9.38 3.34
C THR A 127 18.95 -9.69 4.77
N LEU A 128 19.88 -10.16 5.61
CA LEU A 128 19.61 -10.43 7.04
C LEU A 128 19.21 -9.15 7.79
N THR A 129 19.90 -8.04 7.55
CA THR A 129 19.58 -6.75 8.17
C THR A 129 18.19 -6.25 7.75
N TRP A 130 17.84 -6.41 6.47
CA TRP A 130 16.52 -6.06 5.95
C TRP A 130 15.41 -6.87 6.63
N ILE A 131 15.58 -8.19 6.72
CA ILE A 131 14.62 -9.07 7.41
C ILE A 131 14.51 -8.69 8.89
N GLY A 132 15.64 -8.41 9.56
CA GLY A 132 15.65 -7.96 10.95
C GLY A 132 14.85 -6.68 11.16
N HIS A 133 15.09 -5.66 10.33
CA HIS A 133 14.32 -4.41 10.40
C HIS A 133 12.82 -4.63 10.14
N LEU A 134 12.47 -5.48 9.18
CA LEU A 134 11.07 -5.81 8.91
C LEU A 134 10.40 -6.48 10.11
N VAL A 135 11.01 -7.53 10.67
CA VAL A 135 10.45 -8.28 11.80
C VAL A 135 10.29 -7.39 13.03
N VAL A 136 11.33 -6.62 13.39
CA VAL A 136 11.29 -5.72 14.55
C VAL A 136 10.23 -4.63 14.37
N SER A 137 10.16 -4.02 13.18
CA SER A 137 9.17 -2.95 12.91
C SER A 137 7.74 -3.47 12.96
N TYR A 138 7.47 -4.67 12.42
CA TYR A 138 6.14 -5.29 12.47
C TYR A 138 5.77 -5.75 13.89
N ALA A 139 6.72 -6.28 14.66
CA ALA A 139 6.48 -6.67 16.05
C ALA A 139 6.12 -5.46 16.93
N LEU A 140 6.90 -4.38 16.84
CA LEU A 140 6.62 -3.12 17.54
C LEU A 140 5.29 -2.50 17.10
N SER A 141 5.03 -2.51 15.80
CA SER A 141 3.77 -2.03 15.23
C SER A 141 2.56 -2.80 15.75
N PHE A 142 2.66 -4.12 15.84
CA PHE A 142 1.57 -4.95 16.34
C PHE A 142 1.23 -4.62 17.80
N VAL A 143 2.26 -4.45 18.65
CA VAL A 143 2.08 -4.02 20.05
C VAL A 143 1.42 -2.64 20.12
N ILE A 144 1.89 -1.68 19.32
CA ILE A 144 1.35 -0.32 19.28
C ILE A 144 -0.09 -0.32 18.74
N SER A 145 -0.38 -1.10 17.70
CA SER A 145 -1.74 -1.24 17.16
C SER A 145 -2.66 -1.73 18.27
N ILE A 146 -2.33 -2.79 19.01
CA ILE A 146 -3.18 -3.30 20.09
C ILE A 146 -3.37 -2.25 21.21
N LEU A 147 -2.29 -1.61 21.64
CA LEU A 147 -2.31 -0.64 22.74
C LEU A 147 -3.09 0.63 22.41
N PHE A 148 -3.04 1.12 21.17
CA PHE A 148 -3.71 2.36 20.77
C PHE A 148 -5.07 2.14 20.12
N GLU A 149 -5.30 1.00 19.47
CA GLU A 149 -6.56 0.72 18.77
C GLU A 149 -7.69 0.40 19.75
N ALA A 150 -7.43 -0.34 20.84
CA ALA A 150 -8.41 -0.58 21.90
C ALA A 150 -8.93 0.73 22.55
N PRO A 151 -8.07 1.69 22.97
CA PRO A 151 -8.53 2.97 23.49
C PRO A 151 -9.08 3.89 22.40
N ALA A 152 -8.53 3.90 21.18
CA ALA A 152 -9.05 4.75 20.10
C ALA A 152 -10.46 4.35 19.66
N VAL A 153 -10.77 3.05 19.56
CA VAL A 153 -12.13 2.57 19.27
C VAL A 153 -13.08 2.93 20.41
N SER A 154 -12.62 2.85 21.66
CA SER A 154 -13.40 3.22 22.84
C SER A 154 -13.69 4.73 22.87
N LEU A 155 -12.69 5.57 22.59
CA LEU A 155 -12.83 7.02 22.46
C LEU A 155 -13.75 7.42 21.30
N LEU A 156 -13.61 6.80 20.13
CA LEU A 156 -14.48 7.06 18.98
C LEU A 156 -15.94 6.70 19.27
N ARG A 157 -16.21 5.65 20.05
CA ARG A 157 -17.57 5.32 20.49
C ARG A 157 -18.16 6.35 21.47
N ILE A 158 -17.32 6.96 22.31
CA ILE A 158 -17.74 8.02 23.24
C ILE A 158 -18.01 9.33 22.48
N VAL A 159 -17.13 9.68 21.53
CA VAL A 159 -17.21 10.94 20.76
C VAL A 159 -18.27 10.87 19.66
N SER A 160 -18.49 9.70 19.05
CA SER A 160 -19.57 9.48 18.08
C SER A 160 -20.67 8.62 18.70
N PRO A 161 -21.63 9.21 19.44
CA PRO A 161 -22.87 8.52 19.75
C PRO A 161 -23.57 8.26 18.42
N THR A 162 -23.35 7.06 17.87
CA THR A 162 -23.99 6.61 16.64
C THR A 162 -25.49 6.68 16.90
N LYS A 163 -26.15 7.68 16.30
CA LYS A 163 -27.60 7.77 16.29
C LYS A 163 -28.09 6.54 15.52
N ARG A 164 -28.41 5.46 16.25
CA ARG A 164 -29.07 4.27 15.69
C ARG A 164 -30.34 4.77 15.00
N ARG A 165 -30.29 4.88 13.67
CA ARG A 165 -31.48 5.13 12.87
C ARG A 165 -32.28 3.83 12.93
N SER A 166 -33.24 3.79 13.86
CA SER A 166 -34.26 2.75 13.92
C SER A 166 -34.87 2.62 12.53
N LYS A 167 -34.69 1.46 11.89
CA LYS A 167 -35.48 1.10 10.71
C LYS A 167 -36.89 0.84 11.22
N SER A 168 -37.76 1.84 11.14
CA SER A 168 -39.20 1.61 11.24
C SER A 168 -39.65 1.02 9.92
N THR A 169 -39.82 -0.29 9.93
CA THR A 169 -40.65 -1.04 8.99
C THR A 169 -42.09 -0.53 9.12
N ALA A 170 -42.66 -0.01 8.05
CA ALA A 170 -44.10 0.15 7.82
C ALA A 170 -44.29 -0.26 6.35
N THR A 171 -44.62 -1.53 6.08
CA THR A 171 -45.98 -2.07 5.89
C THR A 171 -46.84 -1.19 5.00
#